data_AF-A0A3B3THL9-F1
#
_entry.id   AF-A0A3B3THL9-F1
#
_cell.length_a   1.000
_cell.length_b   1.000
_cell.length_c   1.000
_cell.angle_alpha   90.00
_cell.angle_beta   90.00
_cell.angle_gamma   90.00
#
_symmetry.space_group_name_H-M   'P 1'
#
loop_
_entity.id
_entity.type
_entity.pdbx_description
1 polymer ?
#
loop_
_entity_poly.entity_id
_entity_poly.type
_entity_poly.pdbx_seq_one_letter_code
_entity_poly.pdbx_strand_id
1 'polypeptide(L)'
;MGYKPEEYKLGRSKIFIRFPKTLFATEDALETRKHGIGKRQAVKCHWSNEFIYLFFLSPPAIAIQAWWRGILARRKAQRRRQAANTIRRFIKGFIYRHKERCPENEYFLDYVRYSFLMNLHRNLPKNVLDKSWPTPPAALTEASELLRKMCMQNMVWSYCKKINSEWKHQMEQKMIASEIFKDKKDNYPQSVPKLFVGTRLNGEDINPKAIQALGNEKMKYAVPVTKYDRKGYKSRSRQLLLTSNSAIIVEEGKLKQRIDYGALKGISVSSLSDGLFVLHVPSEDNKQKGDVVLQSDHVIETLTKIAICADKINSININQGSIKFTAGNGKEGIIDFTPGSELHVEKAKNGHLSVVREDFSFQFTSHYRSMTVSCLKKSTLIFSQLHLTLCCYRIFIHILLTFDFVFVPQTAPRLNSR
;
A
#
# COMPACT_ATOMS: atom_id res chain seq x y z
N MET A 1 19.62 -69.83 63.26
CA MET A 1 18.48 -70.00 64.19
C MET A 1 18.96 -70.37 65.59
N GLY A 2 20.00 -71.22 65.75
CA GLY A 2 20.82 -71.21 66.98
C GLY A 2 20.09 -71.50 68.29
N TYR A 3 19.05 -72.34 68.26
CA TYR A 3 18.23 -72.65 69.43
C TYR A 3 19.01 -73.41 70.50
N LYS A 4 18.86 -72.99 71.76
CA LYS A 4 19.47 -73.67 72.91
C LYS A 4 18.65 -74.91 73.32
N PRO A 5 19.26 -75.95 73.91
CA PRO A 5 18.56 -77.19 74.31
C PRO A 5 17.43 -76.99 75.34
N GLU A 6 17.43 -75.86 76.03
CA GLU A 6 16.42 -75.51 77.04
C GLU A 6 15.12 -74.99 76.42
N GLU A 7 15.16 -74.50 75.18
CA GLU A 7 14.03 -73.83 74.53
C GLU A 7 13.06 -74.82 73.88
N TYR A 8 13.48 -76.08 73.68
CA TYR A 8 12.65 -77.13 73.09
C TYR A 8 12.92 -78.50 73.74
N LYS A 9 12.00 -79.44 73.55
CA LYS A 9 12.15 -80.84 73.99
C LYS A 9 11.62 -81.77 72.89
N LEU A 10 12.40 -82.78 72.54
CA LEU A 10 11.99 -83.82 71.58
C LEU A 10 11.23 -84.93 72.33
N GLY A 11 10.01 -85.22 71.92
CA GLY A 11 9.27 -86.40 72.33
C GLY A 11 9.52 -87.56 71.36
N ARG A 12 8.89 -88.73 71.61
CA ARG A 12 9.01 -89.91 70.72
C ARG A 12 8.51 -89.64 69.29
N SER A 13 7.51 -88.77 69.13
CA SER A 13 6.88 -88.48 67.83
C SER A 13 6.66 -87.00 67.51
N LYS A 14 6.89 -86.07 68.46
CA LYS A 14 6.60 -84.64 68.31
C LYS A 14 7.65 -83.76 69.00
N ILE A 15 7.81 -82.53 68.52
CA ILE A 15 8.69 -81.51 69.10
C ILE A 15 7.85 -80.56 69.95
N PHE A 16 8.25 -80.33 71.20
CA PHE A 16 7.59 -79.40 72.12
C PHE A 16 8.45 -78.16 72.31
N ILE A 17 7.94 -77.00 71.91
CA ILE A 17 8.61 -75.71 72.09
C ILE A 17 8.15 -75.13 73.43
N ARG A 18 9.11 -74.77 74.29
CA ARG A 18 8.79 -74.38 75.68
C ARG A 18 8.40 -72.91 75.82
N PHE A 19 8.99 -72.03 75.01
CA PHE A 19 8.76 -70.60 75.10
C PHE A 19 8.02 -70.07 73.87
N PRO A 20 7.00 -69.20 74.04
CA PRO A 20 6.27 -68.63 72.93
C PRO A 20 7.17 -67.79 72.02
N LYS A 21 8.18 -67.11 72.58
CA LYS A 21 9.16 -66.32 71.80
C LYS A 21 9.90 -67.16 70.76
N THR A 22 10.27 -68.40 71.11
CA THR A 22 10.95 -69.32 70.20
C THR A 22 10.02 -69.79 69.07
N LEU A 23 8.74 -70.05 69.38
CA LEU A 23 7.73 -70.41 68.38
C LEU A 23 7.49 -69.26 67.38
N PHE A 24 7.27 -68.04 67.86
CA PHE A 24 7.07 -66.88 66.98
C PHE A 24 8.33 -66.58 66.15
N ALA A 25 9.53 -66.69 66.74
CA ALA A 25 10.78 -66.53 65.99
C ALA A 25 10.99 -67.62 64.93
N THR A 26 10.57 -68.87 65.19
CA THR A 26 10.58 -69.93 64.15
C THR A 26 9.61 -69.61 63.01
N GLU A 27 8.41 -69.12 63.32
CA GLU A 27 7.39 -68.80 62.32
C GLU A 27 7.80 -67.57 61.49
N ASP A 28 8.27 -66.49 62.12
CA ASP A 28 8.75 -65.29 61.43
C ASP A 28 9.91 -65.60 60.48
N ALA A 29 10.82 -66.48 60.89
CA ALA A 29 11.93 -66.91 60.04
C ALA A 29 11.49 -67.86 58.92
N LEU A 30 10.45 -68.67 59.15
CA LEU A 30 9.83 -69.50 58.12
C LEU A 30 9.12 -68.61 57.08
N GLU A 31 8.36 -67.60 57.52
CA GLU A 31 7.75 -66.59 56.65
C GLU A 31 8.82 -65.81 55.87
N THR A 32 9.89 -65.37 56.53
CA THR A 32 11.03 -64.72 55.87
C THR A 32 11.66 -65.62 54.79
N ARG A 33 11.78 -66.93 55.05
CA ARG A 33 12.33 -67.90 54.09
C ARG A 33 11.35 -68.19 52.95
N LYS A 34 10.04 -68.25 53.19
CA LYS A 34 8.99 -68.32 52.15
C LYS A 34 9.10 -67.13 51.20
N HIS A 35 9.22 -65.91 51.74
CA HIS A 35 9.46 -64.71 50.94
C HIS A 35 10.76 -64.79 50.14
N GLY A 36 11.83 -65.36 50.71
CA GLY A 36 13.10 -65.62 50.00
C GLY A 36 12.97 -66.61 48.83
N ILE A 37 12.09 -67.61 48.93
CA ILE A 37 11.78 -68.54 47.81
C ILE A 37 10.96 -67.81 46.74
N GLY A 38 9.96 -67.01 47.14
CA GLY A 38 9.20 -66.16 46.22
C GLY A 38 10.10 -65.20 45.42
N LYS A 39 11.13 -64.62 46.06
CA LYS A 39 12.15 -63.81 45.39
C LYS A 39 12.94 -64.61 44.34
N ARG A 40 13.30 -65.87 44.62
CA ARG A 40 13.98 -66.74 43.63
C ARG A 40 13.09 -67.09 42.44
N GLN A 41 11.80 -67.33 42.68
CA GLN A 41 10.84 -67.53 41.59
C GLN A 41 10.67 -66.26 40.74
N ALA A 42 10.63 -65.07 41.37
CA ALA A 42 10.58 -63.80 40.65
C ALA A 42 11.80 -63.59 39.75
N VAL A 43 13.01 -63.93 40.24
CA VAL A 43 14.24 -63.91 39.43
C VAL A 43 14.11 -64.86 38.23
N LYS A 44 13.66 -66.10 38.44
CA LYS A 44 13.44 -67.06 37.34
C LYS A 44 12.43 -66.56 36.29
N CYS A 45 11.33 -65.95 36.72
CA CYS A 45 10.35 -65.34 35.81
C CYS A 45 10.95 -64.16 35.03
N HIS A 46 11.79 -63.34 35.66
CA HIS A 46 12.50 -62.26 34.99
C HIS A 46 13.43 -62.78 33.88
N TRP A 47 14.27 -63.77 34.18
CA TRP A 47 15.15 -64.41 33.19
C TRP A 47 14.36 -65.06 32.05
N SER A 48 13.22 -65.70 32.34
CA SER A 48 12.35 -66.26 31.30
C SER A 48 11.76 -65.18 30.39
N ASN A 49 11.33 -64.05 30.95
CA ASN A 49 10.79 -62.93 30.16
C ASN A 49 11.88 -62.23 29.33
N GLU A 50 13.08 -62.07 29.89
CA GLU A 50 14.23 -61.52 29.18
C GLU A 50 14.67 -62.43 28.03
N PHE A 51 14.67 -63.75 28.25
CA PHE A 51 14.91 -64.74 27.20
C PHE A 51 13.84 -64.64 26.09
N ILE A 52 12.56 -64.56 26.45
CA ILE A 52 11.48 -64.40 25.46
C ILE A 52 11.68 -63.12 24.64
N TYR A 53 12.00 -62.01 25.29
CA TYR A 53 12.24 -60.74 24.60
C TYR A 53 13.43 -60.81 23.64
N LEU A 54 14.58 -61.32 24.12
CA LEU A 54 15.82 -61.34 23.34
C LEU A 54 15.76 -62.33 22.17
N PHE A 55 15.12 -63.49 22.34
CA PHE A 55 15.13 -64.54 21.31
C PHE A 55 13.89 -64.53 20.42
N PHE A 56 12.73 -64.11 20.92
CA PHE A 56 11.48 -64.22 20.15
C PHE A 56 10.89 -62.86 19.72
N LEU A 57 11.07 -61.78 20.49
CA LEU A 57 10.46 -60.48 20.15
C LEU A 57 11.43 -59.52 19.45
N SER A 58 12.66 -59.40 19.94
CA SER A 58 13.66 -58.46 19.43
C SER A 58 14.14 -58.80 18.00
N PRO A 59 14.50 -60.05 17.66
CA PRO A 59 15.00 -60.37 16.32
C PRO A 59 14.00 -60.09 15.17
N PRO A 60 12.71 -60.47 15.24
CA PRO A 60 11.76 -60.13 14.18
C PRO A 60 11.49 -58.62 14.12
N ALA A 61 11.45 -57.93 15.27
CA ALA A 61 11.30 -56.47 15.28
C ALA A 61 12.50 -55.77 14.61
N ILE A 62 13.73 -56.19 14.90
CA ILE A 62 14.95 -55.68 14.26
C ILE A 62 14.94 -55.99 12.76
N ALA A 63 14.52 -57.19 12.35
CA ALA A 63 14.42 -57.59 10.95
C ALA A 63 13.42 -56.72 10.18
N ILE A 64 12.22 -56.48 10.73
CA ILE A 64 11.21 -55.60 10.14
C ILE A 64 11.75 -54.18 10.02
N GLN A 65 12.37 -53.65 11.08
CA GLN A 65 12.95 -52.31 11.06
C GLN A 65 14.08 -52.17 10.03
N ALA A 66 14.97 -53.16 9.92
CA ALA A 66 16.03 -53.19 8.93
C ALA A 66 15.47 -53.26 7.50
N TRP A 67 14.45 -54.09 7.27
CA TRP A 67 13.77 -54.19 5.98
C TRP A 67 13.10 -52.88 5.58
N TRP A 68 12.40 -52.23 6.52
CA TRP A 68 11.79 -50.93 6.31
C TRP A 68 12.81 -49.84 5.99
N ARG A 69 13.92 -49.78 6.72
CA ARG A 69 15.06 -48.89 6.41
C ARG A 69 15.62 -49.16 5.01
N GLY A 70 15.70 -50.43 4.61
CA GLY A 70 16.08 -50.84 3.25
C GLY A 70 15.11 -50.34 2.17
N ILE A 71 13.79 -50.44 2.39
CA ILE A 71 12.77 -49.89 1.49
C ILE A 71 12.90 -48.37 1.37
N LEU A 72 13.04 -47.66 2.48
CA LEU A 72 13.23 -46.21 2.48
C LEU A 72 14.50 -45.80 1.71
N ALA A 73 15.61 -46.54 1.89
CA ALA A 73 16.85 -46.32 1.16
C ALA A 73 16.69 -46.55 -0.35
N ARG A 74 16.01 -47.63 -0.77
CA ARG A 74 15.71 -47.90 -2.19
C ARG A 74 14.83 -46.81 -2.80
N ARG A 75 13.77 -46.37 -2.11
CA ARG A 75 12.92 -45.24 -2.55
C ARG A 75 13.71 -43.94 -2.66
N LYS A 76 14.61 -43.66 -1.70
CA LYS A 76 15.50 -42.49 -1.76
C LYS A 76 16.45 -42.58 -2.96
N ALA A 77 17.04 -43.74 -3.22
CA ALA A 77 17.91 -43.97 -4.38
C ALA A 77 17.15 -43.82 -5.71
N GLN A 78 15.93 -44.35 -5.82
CA GLN A 78 15.08 -44.19 -7.00
C GLN A 78 14.75 -42.72 -7.26
N ARG A 79 14.35 -41.94 -6.23
CA ARG A 79 14.12 -40.50 -6.36
C ARG A 79 15.36 -39.75 -6.83
N ARG A 80 16.54 -40.07 -6.30
CA ARG A 80 17.82 -39.48 -6.76
C ARG A 80 18.11 -39.81 -8.22
N ARG A 81 17.87 -41.05 -8.64
CA ARG A 81 18.04 -41.48 -10.05
C ARG A 81 17.06 -40.77 -10.98
N GLN A 82 15.79 -40.64 -10.58
CA GLN A 82 14.78 -39.89 -11.32
C GLN A 82 15.18 -38.41 -11.46
N ALA A 83 15.58 -37.75 -10.37
CA ALA A 83 16.05 -36.36 -10.43
C ALA A 83 17.25 -36.19 -11.38
N ALA A 84 18.24 -37.09 -11.31
CA ALA A 84 19.38 -37.07 -12.23
C ALA A 84 18.96 -37.26 -13.69
N ASN A 85 17.99 -38.14 -13.97
CA ASN A 85 17.46 -38.36 -15.31
C ASN A 85 16.69 -37.13 -15.83
N THR A 86 15.90 -36.46 -14.98
CA THR A 86 15.20 -35.22 -15.34
C THR A 86 16.18 -34.11 -15.70
N ILE A 87 17.22 -33.91 -14.90
CA ILE A 87 18.27 -32.91 -15.18
C ILE A 87 18.97 -33.24 -16.50
N ARG A 88 19.34 -34.51 -16.74
CA ARG A 88 19.93 -34.93 -18.02
C ARG A 88 19.00 -34.70 -19.19
N ARG A 89 17.70 -34.99 -19.05
CA ARG A 89 16.69 -34.76 -20.09
C ARG A 89 16.59 -33.27 -20.42
N PHE A 90 16.59 -32.41 -19.40
CA PHE A 90 16.60 -30.96 -19.58
C PHE A 90 17.84 -30.46 -20.33
N ILE A 91 19.04 -30.89 -19.93
CA ILE A 91 20.31 -30.49 -20.58
C ILE A 91 20.35 -31.00 -22.03
N LYS A 92 19.96 -32.26 -22.27
CA LYS A 92 19.86 -32.80 -23.64
C LYS A 92 18.90 -31.96 -24.49
N GLY A 93 17.74 -31.61 -23.95
CA GLY A 93 16.77 -30.76 -24.65
C GLY A 93 17.32 -29.37 -24.96
N PHE A 94 18.08 -28.75 -24.04
CA PHE A 94 18.75 -27.46 -24.27
C PHE A 94 19.79 -27.52 -25.40
N ILE A 95 20.57 -28.60 -25.48
CA ILE A 95 21.53 -28.82 -26.57
C ILE A 95 20.78 -28.90 -27.92
N TYR A 96 19.63 -29.59 -27.95
CA TYR A 96 18.80 -29.76 -29.14
C TYR A 96 17.71 -28.68 -29.32
N ARG A 97 17.86 -27.50 -28.72
CA ARG A 97 16.82 -26.44 -28.74
C ARG A 97 16.51 -25.86 -30.12
N HIS A 98 17.46 -25.96 -31.05
CA HIS A 98 17.32 -25.43 -32.42
C HIS A 98 16.77 -26.46 -33.41
N LYS A 99 16.60 -27.71 -32.96
CA LYS A 99 15.95 -28.75 -33.76
C LYS A 99 14.43 -28.64 -33.62
N GLU A 100 13.73 -29.20 -34.59
CA GLU A 100 12.28 -29.41 -34.49
C GLU A 100 11.91 -30.23 -33.26
N ARG A 101 10.62 -30.23 -32.89
CA ARG A 101 10.16 -30.94 -31.69
C ARG A 101 10.40 -32.45 -31.83
N CYS A 102 11.18 -33.00 -30.92
CA CYS A 102 11.54 -34.40 -30.78
C CYS A 102 11.38 -34.85 -29.32
N PRO A 103 11.34 -36.17 -29.03
CA PRO A 103 11.20 -36.69 -27.65
C PRO A 103 12.29 -36.19 -26.67
N GLU A 104 13.49 -35.89 -27.19
CA GLU A 104 14.63 -35.39 -26.43
C GLU A 104 14.51 -33.92 -26.02
N ASN A 105 13.92 -33.07 -26.86
CA ASN A 105 13.82 -31.62 -26.61
C ASN A 105 12.43 -31.17 -26.13
N GLU A 106 11.40 -32.00 -26.28
CA GLU A 106 10.03 -31.74 -25.84
C GLU A 106 9.96 -31.17 -24.42
N TYR A 107 10.64 -31.81 -23.47
CA TYR A 107 10.62 -31.39 -22.07
C TYR A 107 11.20 -29.98 -21.86
N PHE A 108 12.26 -29.64 -22.57
CA PHE A 108 12.89 -28.31 -22.49
C PHE A 108 12.01 -27.24 -23.15
N LEU A 109 11.47 -27.52 -24.35
CA LEU A 109 10.61 -26.58 -25.07
C LEU A 109 9.33 -26.26 -24.28
N ASP A 110 8.70 -27.28 -23.71
CA ASP A 110 7.49 -27.09 -22.89
C ASP A 110 7.79 -26.33 -21.60
N TYR A 111 8.95 -26.61 -20.97
CA TYR A 111 9.40 -25.83 -19.84
C TYR A 111 9.61 -24.35 -20.19
N VAL A 112 10.27 -24.03 -21.30
CA VAL A 112 10.50 -22.62 -21.71
C VAL A 112 9.18 -21.91 -21.98
N ARG A 113 8.23 -22.57 -22.66
CA ARG A 113 6.88 -22.04 -22.90
C ARG A 113 6.13 -21.79 -21.60
N TYR A 114 6.10 -22.77 -20.71
CA TYR A 114 5.45 -22.68 -19.40
C TYR A 114 6.09 -21.57 -18.54
N SER A 115 7.42 -21.57 -18.43
CA SER A 115 8.18 -20.60 -17.66
C SER A 115 7.94 -19.17 -18.16
N PHE A 116 7.95 -18.97 -19.49
CA PHE A 116 7.65 -17.68 -20.10
C PHE A 116 6.24 -17.20 -19.74
N LEU A 117 5.22 -18.03 -19.94
CA LEU A 117 3.83 -17.66 -19.65
C LEU A 117 3.60 -17.39 -18.16
N MET A 118 4.20 -18.18 -17.27
CA MET A 118 4.10 -17.98 -15.82
C MET A 118 4.83 -16.72 -15.36
N ASN A 119 6.00 -16.44 -15.93
CA ASN A 119 6.74 -15.21 -15.65
C ASN A 119 5.95 -13.98 -16.14
N LEU A 120 5.36 -14.08 -17.33
CA LEU A 120 4.52 -13.03 -17.88
C LEU A 120 3.30 -12.77 -17.01
N HIS A 121 2.55 -13.82 -16.63
CA HIS A 121 1.38 -13.71 -15.76
C HIS A 121 1.68 -12.99 -14.44
N ARG A 122 2.84 -13.26 -13.83
CA ARG A 122 3.27 -12.61 -12.58
C ARG A 122 3.66 -11.14 -12.76
N ASN A 123 4.11 -10.76 -13.95
CA ASN A 123 4.65 -9.44 -14.27
C ASN A 123 3.84 -8.74 -15.38
N LEU A 124 2.52 -8.91 -15.38
CA LEU A 124 1.65 -8.18 -16.30
C LEU A 124 1.63 -6.69 -15.92
N PRO A 125 1.57 -5.80 -16.93
CA PRO A 125 1.39 -4.37 -16.69
C PRO A 125 0.07 -4.15 -15.93
N LYS A 126 0.11 -3.26 -14.92
CA LYS A 126 -1.05 -3.04 -14.04
C LYS A 126 -2.09 -2.11 -14.66
N ASN A 127 -1.62 -1.14 -15.44
CA ASN A 127 -2.42 -0.05 -15.99
C ASN A 127 -2.08 0.19 -17.47
N VAL A 128 -2.97 0.86 -18.20
CA VAL A 128 -2.77 1.23 -19.62
C VAL A 128 -1.52 2.09 -19.84
N LEU A 129 -1.14 2.91 -18.85
CA LEU A 129 0.05 3.76 -18.93
C LEU A 129 1.36 3.00 -18.64
N ASP A 130 1.27 1.79 -18.09
CA ASP A 130 2.42 0.96 -17.78
C ASP A 130 2.91 0.28 -19.06
N LYS A 131 4.08 0.72 -19.53
CA LYS A 131 4.75 0.18 -20.73
C LYS A 131 5.75 -0.92 -20.39
N SER A 132 5.86 -1.32 -19.12
CA SER A 132 6.76 -2.39 -18.72
C SER A 132 6.32 -3.72 -19.35
N TRP A 133 7.30 -4.47 -19.86
CA TRP A 133 7.07 -5.79 -20.44
C TRP A 133 8.31 -6.66 -20.20
N PRO A 134 8.14 -7.91 -19.72
CA PRO A 134 9.28 -8.77 -19.43
C PRO A 134 10.03 -9.18 -20.69
N THR A 135 11.35 -9.32 -20.58
CA THR A 135 12.20 -9.78 -21.67
C THR A 135 11.89 -11.24 -22.01
N PRO A 136 11.45 -11.56 -23.23
CA PRO A 136 11.09 -12.93 -23.60
C PRO A 136 12.33 -13.78 -23.94
N PRO A 137 12.21 -15.11 -23.86
CA PRO A 137 13.18 -16.01 -24.49
C PRO A 137 13.29 -15.78 -25.99
N ALA A 138 14.48 -15.94 -26.58
CA ALA A 138 14.74 -15.65 -28.00
C ALA A 138 13.80 -16.38 -28.97
N ALA A 139 13.39 -17.62 -28.65
CA ALA A 139 12.47 -18.40 -29.48
C ALA A 139 11.01 -17.93 -29.40
N LEU A 140 10.66 -17.06 -28.45
CA LEU A 140 9.28 -16.62 -28.16
C LEU A 140 9.12 -15.11 -28.28
N THR A 141 10.04 -14.41 -28.96
CA THR A 141 9.98 -12.95 -29.19
C THR A 141 8.72 -12.56 -29.92
N GLU A 142 8.42 -13.22 -31.04
CA GLU A 142 7.22 -12.99 -31.85
C GLU A 142 5.93 -13.19 -31.03
N ALA A 143 5.85 -14.31 -30.30
CA ALA A 143 4.73 -14.62 -29.42
C ALA A 143 4.56 -13.57 -28.32
N SER A 144 5.67 -13.10 -27.74
CA SER A 144 5.68 -12.05 -26.72
C SER A 144 5.13 -10.72 -27.23
N GLU A 145 5.49 -10.33 -28.46
CA GLU A 145 4.98 -9.11 -29.08
C GLU A 145 3.48 -9.18 -29.37
N LEU A 146 2.99 -10.34 -29.84
CA LEU A 146 1.55 -10.58 -30.03
C LEU A 146 0.79 -10.51 -28.71
N LEU A 147 1.30 -11.17 -27.67
CA LEU A 147 0.71 -11.13 -26.33
C LEU A 147 0.72 -9.71 -25.75
N ARG A 148 1.78 -8.92 -25.99
CA ARG A 148 1.86 -7.52 -25.56
C ARG A 148 0.78 -6.67 -26.20
N LYS A 149 0.61 -6.79 -27.52
CA LYS A 149 -0.44 -6.07 -28.27
C LYS A 149 -1.83 -6.45 -27.77
N MET A 150 -2.09 -7.75 -27.63
CA MET A 150 -3.36 -8.28 -27.14
C MET A 150 -3.65 -7.83 -25.71
N CYS A 151 -2.65 -7.86 -24.81
CA CYS A 151 -2.78 -7.39 -23.44
C CYS A 151 -3.15 -5.91 -23.38
N MET A 152 -2.44 -5.06 -24.14
CA MET A 152 -2.74 -3.62 -24.21
C MET A 152 -4.14 -3.35 -24.74
N GLN A 153 -4.54 -4.00 -25.84
CA GLN A 153 -5.88 -3.87 -26.40
C GLN A 153 -6.95 -4.28 -25.39
N ASN A 154 -6.76 -5.42 -24.71
CA ASN A 154 -7.71 -5.90 -23.70
C ASN A 154 -7.81 -4.94 -22.49
N MET A 155 -6.69 -4.37 -22.04
CA MET A 155 -6.70 -3.37 -20.96
C MET A 155 -7.44 -2.11 -21.38
N VAL A 156 -7.17 -1.58 -22.58
CA VAL A 156 -7.86 -0.40 -23.12
C VAL A 156 -9.35 -0.67 -23.26
N TRP A 157 -9.74 -1.80 -23.85
CA TRP A 157 -11.15 -2.16 -23.98
C TRP A 157 -11.84 -2.34 -22.64
N SER A 158 -11.19 -3.04 -21.70
CA SER A 158 -11.74 -3.22 -20.35
C SER A 158 -11.91 -1.89 -19.64
N TYR A 159 -10.96 -0.97 -19.76
CA TYR A 159 -11.04 0.37 -19.19
C TYR A 159 -12.18 1.17 -19.81
N CYS A 160 -12.22 1.30 -21.14
CA CYS A 160 -13.26 2.05 -21.85
C CYS A 160 -14.67 1.50 -21.60
N LYS A 161 -14.82 0.17 -21.52
CA LYS A 161 -16.11 -0.48 -21.27
C LYS A 161 -16.58 -0.36 -19.82
N LYS A 162 -15.66 -0.27 -18.86
CA LYS A 162 -15.97 -0.17 -17.43
C LYS A 162 -16.34 1.25 -16.98
N ILE A 163 -15.93 2.28 -17.72
CA ILE A 163 -16.18 3.68 -17.36
C ILE A 163 -17.66 4.05 -17.53
N ASN A 164 -18.24 4.63 -16.48
CA ASN A 164 -19.56 5.26 -16.55
C ASN A 164 -19.51 6.58 -17.36
N SER A 165 -20.60 6.96 -18.03
CA SER A 165 -20.70 8.21 -18.80
C SER A 165 -20.45 9.45 -17.95
N GLU A 166 -20.97 9.49 -16.73
CA GLU A 166 -20.73 10.59 -15.77
C GLU A 166 -19.25 10.73 -15.41
N TRP A 167 -18.60 9.58 -15.15
CA TRP A 167 -17.18 9.55 -14.82
C TRP A 167 -16.30 9.95 -16.01
N LYS A 168 -16.69 9.54 -17.23
CA LYS A 168 -16.06 9.99 -18.47
C LYS A 168 -16.13 11.52 -18.59
N HIS A 169 -17.30 12.10 -18.39
CA HIS A 169 -17.48 13.55 -18.44
C HIS A 169 -16.63 14.27 -17.37
N GLN A 170 -16.60 13.73 -16.15
CA GLN A 170 -15.76 14.24 -15.06
C GLN A 170 -14.26 14.22 -15.44
N MET A 171 -13.79 13.17 -16.09
CA MET A 171 -12.40 13.02 -16.53
C MET A 171 -12.06 13.96 -17.70
N GLU A 172 -12.97 14.13 -18.66
CA GLU A 172 -12.82 15.07 -19.78
C GLU A 172 -12.69 16.51 -19.26
N GLN A 173 -13.55 16.93 -18.33
CA GLN A 173 -13.45 18.25 -17.70
C GLN A 173 -12.12 18.45 -16.96
N LYS A 174 -11.65 17.41 -16.23
CA LYS A 174 -10.37 17.45 -15.51
C LYS A 174 -9.16 17.42 -16.45
N MET A 175 -9.26 16.77 -17.59
CA MET A 175 -8.24 16.79 -18.63
C MET A 175 -8.08 18.20 -19.20
N ILE A 176 -9.19 18.87 -19.54
CA ILE A 176 -9.18 20.27 -20.00
C ILE A 176 -8.62 21.19 -18.90
N ALA A 177 -9.00 20.96 -17.63
CA ALA A 177 -8.41 21.66 -16.49
C ALA A 177 -6.89 21.51 -16.42
N SER A 178 -6.39 20.29 -16.64
CA SER A 178 -4.95 20.02 -16.68
C SER A 178 -4.28 20.76 -17.82
N GLU A 179 -4.85 20.76 -19.02
CA GLU A 179 -4.26 21.43 -20.18
C GLU A 179 -4.13 22.95 -19.96
N ILE A 180 -5.15 23.55 -19.33
CA ILE A 180 -5.16 24.99 -19.04
C ILE A 180 -4.19 25.33 -17.91
N PHE A 181 -4.28 24.66 -16.76
CA PHE A 181 -3.70 25.16 -15.50
C PHE A 181 -2.48 24.39 -14.98
N LYS A 182 -2.21 23.18 -15.47
CA LYS A 182 -1.09 22.37 -14.97
C LYS A 182 0.22 23.12 -15.19
N ASP A 183 1.03 23.18 -14.15
CA ASP A 183 2.35 23.84 -14.10
C ASP A 183 2.32 25.37 -14.37
N LYS A 184 1.13 25.97 -14.55
CA LYS A 184 0.94 27.42 -14.77
C LYS A 184 0.31 28.14 -13.59
N LYS A 185 -0.45 27.43 -12.74
CA LYS A 185 -1.14 28.00 -11.57
C LYS A 185 -0.89 27.19 -10.31
N ASP A 186 -0.47 27.85 -9.24
CA ASP A 186 0.02 27.20 -8.02
C ASP A 186 -1.05 26.41 -7.24
N ASN A 187 -2.31 26.84 -7.31
CA ASN A 187 -3.41 26.13 -6.62
C ASN A 187 -3.96 24.94 -7.41
N TYR A 188 -3.49 24.69 -8.63
CA TYR A 188 -4.00 23.60 -9.46
C TYR A 188 -3.80 22.20 -8.82
N PRO A 189 -2.63 21.82 -8.27
CA PRO A 189 -2.43 20.48 -7.68
C PRO A 189 -3.42 20.18 -6.53
N GLN A 190 -3.74 21.18 -5.72
CA GLN A 190 -4.72 21.06 -4.62
C GLN A 190 -6.16 20.88 -5.13
N SER A 191 -6.44 21.31 -6.36
CA SER A 191 -7.76 21.17 -6.98
C SER A 191 -7.97 19.79 -7.62
N VAL A 192 -6.91 19.06 -7.96
CA VAL A 192 -6.98 17.75 -8.63
C VAL A 192 -7.84 16.73 -7.88
N PRO A 193 -7.65 16.47 -6.56
CA PRO A 193 -8.43 15.47 -5.84
C PRO A 193 -9.90 15.87 -5.61
N LYS A 194 -10.24 17.16 -5.74
CA LYS A 194 -11.61 17.66 -5.54
C LYS A 194 -12.42 17.49 -6.81
N LEU A 195 -13.48 16.68 -6.79
CA LEU A 195 -14.35 16.47 -7.94
C LEU A 195 -15.12 17.74 -8.32
N PHE A 196 -15.41 17.89 -9.60
CA PHE A 196 -16.30 18.94 -10.10
C PHE A 196 -17.76 18.51 -9.89
N VAL A 197 -18.65 19.46 -9.59
CA VAL A 197 -20.02 19.17 -9.18
C VAL A 197 -21.00 19.88 -10.10
N GLY A 198 -22.15 19.28 -10.43
CA GLY A 198 -23.13 19.88 -11.34
C GLY A 198 -23.50 21.34 -11.01
N THR A 199 -23.70 21.66 -9.72
CA THR A 199 -23.96 23.02 -9.22
C THR A 199 -23.40 23.18 -7.81
N ARG A 200 -22.79 24.34 -7.50
CA ARG A 200 -22.26 24.67 -6.16
C ARG A 200 -23.22 25.51 -5.30
N LEU A 201 -24.32 25.99 -5.89
CA LEU A 201 -25.45 26.58 -5.16
C LEU A 201 -26.45 25.49 -4.76
N ASN A 202 -27.00 25.57 -3.55
CA ASN A 202 -28.09 24.67 -3.17
C ASN A 202 -29.38 25.11 -3.87
N GLY A 203 -30.31 24.18 -4.10
CA GLY A 203 -31.58 24.47 -4.80
C GLY A 203 -32.42 25.57 -4.14
N GLU A 204 -32.26 25.77 -2.83
CA GLU A 204 -32.92 26.82 -2.04
C GLU A 204 -32.26 28.21 -2.22
N ASP A 205 -30.96 28.25 -2.54
CA ASP A 205 -30.21 29.50 -2.69
C ASP A 205 -30.46 30.16 -4.06
N ILE A 206 -30.99 29.41 -5.02
CA ILE A 206 -31.28 29.91 -6.37
C ILE A 206 -32.69 30.51 -6.36
N ASN A 207 -32.76 31.84 -6.41
CA ASN A 207 -34.04 32.52 -6.43
C ASN A 207 -34.85 32.11 -7.67
N PRO A 208 -36.10 31.62 -7.53
CA PRO A 208 -36.91 31.15 -8.65
C PRO A 208 -37.17 32.25 -9.69
N LYS A 209 -37.15 33.53 -9.29
CA LYS A 209 -37.27 34.67 -10.22
C LYS A 209 -36.10 34.76 -11.18
N ALA A 210 -34.89 34.36 -10.77
CA ALA A 210 -33.72 34.34 -11.65
C ALA A 210 -33.84 33.23 -12.71
N ILE A 211 -34.35 32.06 -12.32
CA ILE A 211 -34.60 30.95 -13.23
C ILE A 211 -35.72 31.33 -14.23
N GLN A 212 -36.79 31.96 -13.75
CA GLN A 212 -37.87 32.46 -14.61
C GLN A 212 -37.35 33.52 -15.61
N ALA A 213 -36.43 34.39 -15.18
CA ALA A 213 -35.81 35.39 -16.04
C ALA A 213 -34.82 34.81 -17.07
N LEU A 214 -34.32 33.58 -16.87
CA LEU A 214 -33.54 32.84 -17.89
C LEU A 214 -34.43 32.34 -19.04
N GLY A 215 -35.75 32.25 -18.85
CA GLY A 215 -36.70 31.81 -19.86
C GLY A 215 -36.42 30.37 -20.31
N ASN A 216 -36.07 30.21 -21.60
CA ASN A 216 -35.83 28.90 -22.22
C ASN A 216 -34.41 28.35 -22.02
N GLU A 217 -33.50 29.13 -21.45
CA GLU A 217 -32.11 28.70 -21.27
C GLU A 217 -31.95 27.78 -20.06
N LYS A 218 -31.52 26.54 -20.30
CA LYS A 218 -31.20 25.60 -19.22
C LYS A 218 -29.88 25.99 -18.56
N MET A 219 -29.91 26.13 -17.23
CA MET A 219 -28.74 26.33 -16.40
C MET A 219 -27.88 25.06 -16.38
N LYS A 220 -26.58 25.19 -16.68
CA LYS A 220 -25.61 24.08 -16.66
C LYS A 220 -24.79 24.02 -15.37
N TYR A 221 -24.46 25.19 -14.82
CA TYR A 221 -23.65 25.31 -13.61
C TYR A 221 -23.95 26.63 -12.90
N ALA A 222 -23.90 26.63 -11.58
CA ALA A 222 -23.99 27.85 -10.80
C ALA A 222 -23.07 27.82 -9.59
N VAL A 223 -22.54 29.00 -9.25
CA VAL A 223 -21.54 29.15 -8.20
C VAL A 223 -21.68 30.52 -7.51
N PRO A 224 -21.53 30.60 -6.18
CA PRO A 224 -21.44 31.87 -5.50
C PRO A 224 -20.09 32.54 -5.82
N VAL A 225 -20.12 33.85 -6.09
CA VAL A 225 -18.94 34.63 -6.43
C VAL A 225 -18.97 35.99 -5.74
N THR A 226 -17.79 36.50 -5.40
CA THR A 226 -17.65 37.88 -4.92
C THR A 226 -17.25 38.77 -6.09
N LYS A 227 -18.11 39.73 -6.45
CA LYS A 227 -17.84 40.72 -7.48
C LYS A 227 -17.14 41.93 -6.88
N TYR A 228 -16.11 42.43 -7.55
CA TYR A 228 -15.43 43.66 -7.19
C TYR A 228 -15.86 44.83 -8.08
N ASP A 229 -16.30 45.94 -7.47
CA ASP A 229 -16.73 47.12 -8.20
C ASP A 229 -15.57 47.86 -8.87
N ARG A 230 -15.79 48.37 -10.09
CA ARG A 230 -14.76 49.04 -10.90
C ARG A 230 -14.29 50.39 -10.34
N LYS A 231 -15.15 51.13 -9.63
CA LYS A 231 -14.87 52.49 -9.13
C LYS A 231 -14.38 52.54 -7.67
N GLY A 232 -14.22 51.39 -7.01
CA GLY A 232 -13.78 51.36 -5.61
C GLY A 232 -13.47 49.99 -5.03
N TYR A 233 -13.47 48.94 -5.86
CA TYR A 233 -13.17 47.55 -5.47
C TYR A 233 -13.93 47.06 -4.23
N LYS A 234 -15.16 47.56 -4.03
CA LYS A 234 -16.03 47.05 -2.98
C LYS A 234 -16.47 45.63 -3.34
N SER A 235 -16.32 44.71 -2.40
CA SER A 235 -16.79 43.33 -2.52
C SER A 235 -18.32 43.30 -2.44
N ARG A 236 -18.94 42.57 -3.36
CA ARG A 236 -20.38 42.32 -3.37
C ARG A 236 -20.63 40.84 -3.66
N SER A 237 -21.37 40.18 -2.79
CA SER A 237 -21.80 38.80 -3.05
C SER A 237 -22.77 38.75 -4.23
N ARG A 238 -22.51 37.85 -5.17
CA ARG A 238 -23.26 37.64 -6.41
C ARG A 238 -23.31 36.14 -6.71
N GLN A 239 -24.25 35.75 -7.56
CA GLN A 239 -24.30 34.39 -8.11
C GLN A 239 -23.90 34.44 -9.58
N LEU A 240 -23.01 33.54 -9.99
CA LEU A 240 -22.65 33.34 -11.39
C LEU A 240 -23.36 32.10 -11.91
N LEU A 241 -24.25 32.28 -12.88
CA LEU A 241 -24.98 31.23 -13.57
C LEU A 241 -24.39 31.05 -14.96
N LEU A 242 -24.09 29.81 -15.35
CA LEU A 242 -23.65 29.44 -16.69
C LEU A 242 -24.79 28.76 -17.43
N THR A 243 -25.17 29.32 -18.58
CA THR A 243 -26.07 28.68 -19.53
C THR A 243 -25.28 28.14 -20.72
N SER A 244 -25.97 27.53 -21.69
CA SER A 244 -25.35 27.08 -22.94
C SER A 244 -24.76 28.23 -23.77
N ASN A 245 -25.31 29.44 -23.65
CA ASN A 245 -24.99 30.54 -24.57
C ASN A 245 -24.35 31.73 -23.85
N SER A 246 -24.61 31.91 -22.55
CA SER A 246 -24.13 33.09 -21.83
C SER A 246 -23.81 32.82 -20.35
N ALA A 247 -22.92 33.64 -19.79
CA ALA A 247 -22.66 33.74 -18.37
C ALA A 247 -23.45 34.91 -17.76
N ILE A 248 -24.23 34.64 -16.72
CA ILE A 248 -25.18 35.59 -16.14
C ILE A 248 -24.83 35.84 -14.68
N ILE A 249 -24.74 37.11 -14.30
CA ILE A 249 -24.48 37.54 -12.92
C ILE A 249 -25.79 38.02 -12.30
N VAL A 250 -26.15 37.37 -11.19
CA VAL A 250 -27.42 37.58 -10.48
C VAL A 250 -27.19 38.14 -9.09
N GLU A 251 -28.10 39.02 -8.66
CA GLU A 251 -28.22 39.52 -7.28
C GLU A 251 -29.68 39.42 -6.86
N GLU A 252 -29.97 38.68 -5.79
CA GLU A 252 -31.31 38.63 -5.15
C GLU A 252 -32.48 38.44 -6.14
N GLY A 253 -32.29 37.61 -7.17
CA GLY A 253 -33.31 37.34 -8.19
C GLY A 253 -33.36 38.33 -9.36
N LYS A 254 -32.52 39.36 -9.40
CA LYS A 254 -32.40 40.30 -10.52
C LYS A 254 -31.15 40.02 -11.36
N LEU A 255 -31.33 39.92 -12.68
CA LEU A 255 -30.23 39.78 -13.63
C LEU A 255 -29.47 41.11 -13.75
N LYS A 256 -28.23 41.16 -13.25
CA LYS A 256 -27.44 42.40 -13.24
C LYS A 256 -26.62 42.56 -14.51
N GLN A 257 -26.07 41.48 -15.03
CA GLN A 257 -25.25 41.50 -16.24
C GLN A 257 -25.32 40.14 -16.92
N ARG A 258 -25.51 40.16 -18.23
CA ARG A 258 -25.46 38.99 -19.10
C ARG A 258 -24.26 39.15 -20.03
N ILE A 259 -23.40 38.15 -20.08
CA ILE A 259 -22.19 38.11 -20.90
C ILE A 259 -22.37 36.98 -21.89
N ASP A 260 -22.61 37.34 -23.14
CA ASP A 260 -22.69 36.35 -24.21
C ASP A 260 -21.32 35.73 -24.50
N TYR A 261 -21.26 34.42 -24.74
CA TYR A 261 -20.00 33.76 -25.00
C TYR A 261 -19.36 34.22 -26.30
N GLY A 262 -20.16 34.62 -27.31
CA GLY A 262 -19.64 35.24 -28.54
C GLY A 262 -18.84 36.51 -28.26
N ALA A 263 -19.36 37.37 -27.38
CA ALA A 263 -18.73 38.64 -27.01
C ALA A 263 -17.49 38.48 -26.10
N LEU A 264 -17.38 37.40 -25.31
CA LEU A 264 -16.27 37.21 -24.35
C LEU A 264 -14.90 37.12 -25.05
N LYS A 265 -14.03 38.13 -24.99
CA LYS A 265 -12.70 38.08 -25.66
C LYS A 265 -11.78 37.00 -25.08
N GLY A 266 -11.83 36.80 -23.78
CA GLY A 266 -10.98 35.86 -23.07
C GLY A 266 -11.12 36.00 -21.57
N ILE A 267 -10.33 35.21 -20.85
CA ILE A 267 -10.32 35.20 -19.39
C ILE A 267 -8.89 35.38 -18.92
N SER A 268 -8.66 36.28 -17.96
CA SER A 268 -7.34 36.42 -17.34
C SER A 268 -7.37 35.98 -15.88
N VAL A 269 -6.32 35.27 -15.48
CA VAL A 269 -6.14 34.71 -14.14
C VAL A 269 -4.70 34.95 -13.72
N SER A 270 -4.44 35.06 -12.43
CA SER A 270 -3.06 35.10 -11.94
C SER A 270 -2.45 33.69 -11.87
N SER A 271 -1.12 33.60 -11.87
CA SER A 271 -0.39 32.34 -11.64
C SER A 271 -0.41 31.89 -10.17
N LEU A 272 -0.62 32.82 -9.23
CA LEU A 272 -0.59 32.51 -7.81
C LEU A 272 -1.77 31.64 -7.42
N SER A 273 -1.79 31.23 -6.15
CA SER A 273 -2.89 30.45 -5.59
C SER A 273 -4.21 31.23 -5.51
N ASP A 274 -4.36 32.40 -6.13
CA ASP A 274 -5.46 33.38 -6.02
C ASP A 274 -6.83 32.91 -6.55
N GLY A 275 -7.85 33.51 -5.96
CA GLY A 275 -9.26 33.16 -6.12
C GLY A 275 -9.94 33.97 -7.21
N LEU A 276 -9.18 34.86 -7.85
CA LEU A 276 -9.67 35.96 -8.66
C LEU A 276 -9.50 35.63 -10.14
N PHE A 277 -10.46 36.06 -10.94
CA PHE A 277 -10.38 35.99 -12.39
C PHE A 277 -11.13 37.15 -13.02
N VAL A 278 -10.72 37.51 -14.23
CA VAL A 278 -11.28 38.62 -15.00
C VAL A 278 -11.89 38.08 -16.28
N LEU A 279 -13.16 38.38 -16.51
CA LEU A 279 -13.84 38.11 -17.77
C LEU A 279 -13.72 39.34 -18.68
N HIS A 280 -13.03 39.20 -19.80
CA HIS A 280 -12.84 40.30 -20.75
C HIS A 280 -14.01 40.39 -21.72
N VAL A 281 -14.74 41.51 -21.68
CA VAL A 281 -15.91 41.78 -22.50
C VAL A 281 -15.69 43.09 -23.23
N PRO A 282 -15.68 43.11 -24.57
CA PRO A 282 -15.54 44.33 -25.35
C PRO A 282 -16.67 45.28 -25.01
N SER A 283 -16.31 46.54 -24.78
CA SER A 283 -17.26 47.62 -24.54
C SER A 283 -17.16 48.58 -25.73
N GLU A 284 -17.98 48.34 -26.76
CA GLU A 284 -18.05 49.21 -27.94
C GLU A 284 -18.87 50.49 -27.61
N ASP A 285 -19.83 50.40 -26.68
CA ASP A 285 -20.68 51.52 -26.25
C ASP A 285 -20.49 51.89 -24.78
N ASN A 286 -20.58 53.20 -24.46
CA ASN A 286 -20.62 53.74 -23.09
C ASN A 286 -21.78 53.21 -22.22
N LYS A 287 -22.76 52.51 -22.82
CA LYS A 287 -23.89 51.89 -22.12
C LYS A 287 -23.63 50.42 -21.74
N GLN A 288 -22.69 49.76 -22.41
CA GLN A 288 -22.40 48.35 -22.16
C GLN A 288 -21.42 48.16 -21.00
N LYS A 289 -21.63 47.10 -20.23
CA LYS A 289 -20.79 46.78 -19.07
C LYS A 289 -19.58 46.01 -19.60
N GLY A 290 -18.40 46.64 -19.63
CA GLY A 290 -17.11 45.99 -19.99
C GLY A 290 -16.64 44.88 -19.04
N ASP A 291 -15.34 44.79 -18.78
CA ASP A 291 -14.74 43.67 -18.04
C ASP A 291 -15.27 43.49 -16.62
N VAL A 292 -15.31 42.24 -16.15
CA VAL A 292 -15.82 41.89 -14.82
C VAL A 292 -14.76 41.14 -14.02
N VAL A 293 -14.47 41.64 -12.82
CA VAL A 293 -13.58 41.01 -11.85
C VAL A 293 -14.42 40.23 -10.84
N LEU A 294 -14.19 38.92 -10.76
CA LEU A 294 -14.91 38.00 -9.89
C LEU A 294 -13.93 37.14 -9.08
N GLN A 295 -14.32 36.80 -7.86
CA GLN A 295 -13.62 35.83 -7.02
C GLN A 295 -14.53 34.63 -6.76
N SER A 296 -13.96 33.44 -6.79
CA SER A 296 -14.63 32.20 -6.42
C SER A 296 -13.71 31.32 -5.58
N ASP A 297 -14.27 30.53 -4.68
CA ASP A 297 -13.51 29.51 -3.93
C ASP A 297 -13.14 28.30 -4.80
N HIS A 298 -13.89 28.10 -5.89
CA HIS A 298 -13.74 26.97 -6.81
C HIS A 298 -13.21 27.41 -8.19
N VAL A 299 -12.24 28.34 -8.24
CA VAL A 299 -11.72 28.95 -9.48
C VAL A 299 -11.43 27.97 -10.61
N ILE A 300 -10.70 26.89 -10.34
CA ILE A 300 -10.33 25.92 -11.38
C ILE A 300 -11.59 25.27 -11.98
N GLU A 301 -12.58 24.94 -11.15
CA GLU A 301 -13.85 24.38 -11.61
C GLU A 301 -14.68 25.42 -12.39
N THR A 302 -14.79 26.64 -11.88
CA THR A 302 -15.60 27.68 -12.53
C THR A 302 -15.03 28.03 -13.90
N LEU A 303 -13.71 28.25 -13.98
CA LEU A 303 -13.04 28.64 -15.20
C LEU A 303 -13.06 27.55 -16.26
N THR A 304 -12.83 26.30 -15.87
CA THR A 304 -12.90 25.18 -16.81
C THR A 304 -14.30 25.04 -17.40
N LYS A 305 -15.35 25.17 -16.57
CA LYS A 305 -16.73 25.13 -17.06
C LYS A 305 -17.09 26.31 -17.95
N ILE A 306 -16.62 27.52 -17.64
CA ILE A 306 -16.79 28.68 -18.51
C ILE A 306 -16.09 28.43 -19.85
N ALA A 307 -14.85 27.93 -19.82
CA ALA A 307 -14.06 27.67 -21.01
C ALA A 307 -14.71 26.63 -21.93
N ILE A 308 -15.27 25.56 -21.35
CA ILE A 308 -16.01 24.52 -22.06
C ILE A 308 -17.32 25.07 -22.64
N CYS A 309 -18.07 25.87 -21.88
CA CYS A 309 -19.34 26.42 -22.36
C CYS A 309 -19.14 27.51 -23.43
N ALA A 310 -18.06 28.29 -23.33
CA ALA A 310 -17.75 29.38 -24.24
C ALA A 310 -16.88 28.95 -25.44
N ASP A 311 -16.45 27.68 -25.50
CA ASP A 311 -15.50 27.14 -26.47
C ASP A 311 -14.22 28.00 -26.62
N LYS A 312 -13.71 28.50 -25.48
CA LYS A 312 -12.60 29.46 -25.39
C LYS A 312 -11.46 28.96 -24.53
N ILE A 313 -11.13 27.68 -24.69
CA ILE A 313 -10.06 26.99 -23.93
C ILE A 313 -8.70 27.66 -24.15
N ASN A 314 -8.41 28.09 -25.39
CA ASN A 314 -7.15 28.73 -25.77
C ASN A 314 -7.08 30.23 -25.43
N SER A 315 -8.16 30.83 -24.93
CA SER A 315 -8.25 32.27 -24.65
C SER A 315 -8.11 32.61 -23.16
N ILE A 316 -7.48 31.71 -22.39
CA ILE A 316 -7.21 31.88 -20.96
C ILE A 316 -5.77 32.32 -20.79
N ASN A 317 -5.58 33.56 -20.35
CA ASN A 317 -4.28 34.16 -20.08
C ASN A 317 -3.94 34.01 -18.60
N ILE A 318 -2.79 33.41 -18.31
CA ILE A 318 -2.27 33.26 -16.94
C ILE A 318 -1.07 34.20 -16.77
N ASN A 319 -1.22 35.24 -15.96
CA ASN A 319 -0.23 36.30 -15.79
C ASN A 319 0.48 36.20 -14.42
N GLN A 320 1.80 36.39 -14.40
CA GLN A 320 2.66 36.27 -13.20
C GLN A 320 2.91 37.59 -12.45
N GLY A 321 2.04 38.60 -12.58
CA GLY A 321 2.28 39.89 -11.92
C GLY A 321 1.06 40.79 -11.88
N SER A 322 0.66 41.33 -13.02
CA SER A 322 -0.50 42.22 -13.10
C SER A 322 -1.48 41.84 -14.19
N ILE A 323 -2.77 42.01 -13.93
CA ILE A 323 -3.83 41.87 -14.94
C ILE A 323 -4.44 43.24 -15.20
N LYS A 324 -4.48 43.63 -16.47
CA LYS A 324 -5.17 44.84 -16.92
C LYS A 324 -6.61 44.47 -17.29
N PHE A 325 -7.57 45.30 -16.91
CA PHE A 325 -8.96 45.14 -17.29
C PHE A 325 -9.57 46.48 -17.66
N THR A 326 -10.50 46.45 -18.61
CA THR A 326 -11.17 47.62 -19.16
C THR A 326 -12.50 47.86 -18.47
N ALA A 327 -12.64 48.97 -17.76
CA ALA A 327 -13.95 49.40 -17.26
C ALA A 327 -14.80 49.93 -18.44
N GLY A 328 -16.12 49.72 -18.38
CA GLY A 328 -17.07 50.11 -19.45
C GLY A 328 -17.18 51.60 -19.79
N ASN A 329 -16.31 52.46 -19.25
CA ASN A 329 -16.14 53.86 -19.63
C ASN A 329 -14.74 54.14 -20.23
N GLY A 330 -14.06 53.11 -20.73
CA GLY A 330 -12.72 53.19 -21.31
C GLY A 330 -11.57 53.36 -20.30
N LYS A 331 -11.85 53.39 -18.99
CA LYS A 331 -10.81 53.46 -17.95
C LYS A 331 -10.20 52.10 -17.71
N GLU A 332 -8.89 51.99 -17.82
CA GLU A 332 -8.16 50.77 -17.47
C GLU A 332 -7.92 50.69 -15.96
N GLY A 333 -8.19 49.52 -15.39
CA GLY A 333 -7.80 49.16 -14.03
C GLY A 333 -6.71 48.10 -14.06
N ILE A 334 -5.80 48.15 -13.08
CA ILE A 334 -4.72 47.19 -12.92
C ILE A 334 -4.93 46.45 -11.60
N ILE A 335 -4.77 45.13 -11.65
CA ILE A 335 -4.78 44.23 -10.50
C ILE A 335 -3.35 43.73 -10.32
N ASP A 336 -2.74 44.06 -9.20
CA ASP A 336 -1.38 43.65 -8.84
C ASP A 336 -1.45 42.46 -7.88
N PHE A 337 -0.77 41.37 -8.25
CA PHE A 337 -0.72 40.15 -7.46
C PHE A 337 0.62 40.08 -6.73
N THR A 338 0.56 39.93 -5.41
CA THR A 338 1.74 39.84 -4.56
C THR A 338 1.65 38.60 -3.65
N PRO A 339 2.74 37.84 -3.49
CA PRO A 339 2.79 36.78 -2.50
C PRO A 339 2.87 37.40 -1.08
N GLY A 340 2.10 36.86 -0.14
CA GLY A 340 2.09 37.26 1.26
C GLY A 340 1.64 36.12 2.19
N SER A 341 1.25 36.42 3.43
CA SER A 341 0.85 35.40 4.42
C SER A 341 -0.65 35.17 4.51
N GLU A 342 -1.47 36.18 4.24
CA GLU A 342 -2.93 36.10 4.33
C GLU A 342 -3.59 36.53 3.02
N LEU A 343 -4.77 35.98 2.74
CA LEU A 343 -5.58 36.41 1.60
C LEU A 343 -6.23 37.75 1.92
N HIS A 344 -5.76 38.82 1.27
CA HIS A 344 -6.38 40.14 1.40
C HIS A 344 -6.51 40.81 0.03
N VAL A 345 -7.71 41.33 -0.26
CA VAL A 345 -8.00 42.06 -1.51
C VAL A 345 -8.38 43.48 -1.16
N GLU A 346 -7.50 44.42 -1.49
CA GLU A 346 -7.65 45.82 -1.08
C GLU A 346 -7.25 46.79 -2.18
N LYS A 347 -7.80 48.00 -2.14
CA LYS A 347 -7.37 49.07 -3.02
C LYS A 347 -6.07 49.65 -2.48
N ALA A 348 -4.99 49.48 -3.24
CA ALA A 348 -3.70 50.07 -2.90
C ALA A 348 -3.72 51.61 -3.07
N LYS A 349 -2.78 52.29 -2.40
CA LYS A 349 -2.66 53.75 -2.42
C LYS A 349 -2.43 54.33 -3.82
N ASN A 350 -1.88 53.52 -4.73
CA ASN A 350 -1.69 53.82 -6.15
C ASN A 350 -3.00 53.75 -6.98
N GLY A 351 -4.12 53.33 -6.38
CA GLY A 351 -5.40 53.17 -7.05
C GLY A 351 -5.61 51.80 -7.73
N HIS A 352 -4.61 50.91 -7.68
CA HIS A 352 -4.69 49.54 -8.19
C HIS A 352 -5.39 48.62 -7.19
N LEU A 353 -5.86 47.47 -7.66
CA LEU A 353 -6.34 46.40 -6.79
C LEU A 353 -5.15 45.53 -6.38
N SER A 354 -4.75 45.58 -5.12
CA SER A 354 -3.70 44.71 -4.58
C SER A 354 -4.33 43.44 -4.04
N VAL A 355 -3.89 42.31 -4.58
CA VAL A 355 -4.27 40.98 -4.13
C VAL A 355 -3.05 40.33 -3.50
N VAL A 356 -3.08 40.18 -2.19
CA VAL A 356 -2.06 39.47 -1.42
C VAL A 356 -2.56 38.06 -1.18
N ARG A 357 -1.73 37.03 -1.42
CA ARG A 357 -2.11 35.65 -1.06
C ARG A 357 -0.95 34.81 -0.56
N GLU A 358 -1.29 33.87 0.34
CA GLU A 358 -0.41 32.84 0.86
C GLU A 358 0.32 32.08 -0.25
N ASP A 359 1.64 32.26 -0.25
CA ASP A 359 2.56 31.55 -1.10
C ASP A 359 2.92 30.22 -0.42
N PHE A 360 2.42 29.10 -0.94
CA PHE A 360 2.67 27.78 -0.35
C PHE A 360 4.15 27.38 -0.41
N SER A 361 4.97 28.09 -1.20
CA SER A 361 6.42 27.95 -1.21
C SER A 361 7.07 28.39 0.13
N PHE A 362 6.45 29.33 0.87
CA PHE A 362 6.95 29.81 2.17
C PHE A 362 6.69 28.85 3.33
N GLN A 363 5.68 27.98 3.24
CA GLN A 363 5.46 26.95 4.27
C GLN A 363 6.57 25.88 4.25
N PHE A 364 7.10 25.54 3.07
CA PHE A 364 8.22 24.60 3.00
C PHE A 364 9.50 25.15 3.65
N THR A 365 9.78 26.44 3.52
CA THR A 365 10.98 27.06 4.12
C THR A 365 10.84 27.28 5.62
N SER A 366 9.65 27.65 6.13
CA SER A 366 9.41 27.78 7.57
C SER A 366 9.40 26.41 8.28
N HIS A 367 8.84 25.38 7.65
CA HIS A 367 8.82 24.03 8.21
C HIS A 367 10.22 23.41 8.21
N TYR A 368 11.06 23.66 7.20
CA TYR A 368 12.48 23.27 7.24
C TYR A 368 13.30 24.05 8.29
N ARG A 369 13.01 25.34 8.53
CA ARG A 369 13.66 26.12 9.61
C ARG A 369 13.27 25.61 11.01
N SER A 370 12.02 25.19 11.20
CA SER A 370 11.56 24.58 12.45
C SER A 370 12.06 23.14 12.64
N MET A 371 12.14 22.36 11.55
CA MET A 371 12.73 21.01 11.57
C MET A 371 14.24 21.04 11.82
N THR A 372 14.99 22.00 11.30
CA THR A 372 16.44 22.10 11.57
C THR A 372 16.74 22.43 13.04
N VAL A 373 15.96 23.30 13.68
CA VAL A 373 16.15 23.62 15.12
C VAL A 373 15.72 22.46 16.03
N SER A 374 14.68 21.72 15.68
CA SER A 374 14.25 20.53 16.44
C SER A 374 15.12 19.29 16.18
N CYS A 375 15.69 19.15 14.99
CA CYS A 375 16.62 18.07 14.64
C CYS A 375 18.01 18.28 15.26
N LEU A 376 18.48 19.53 15.40
CA LEU A 376 19.72 19.85 16.14
C LEU A 376 19.61 19.53 17.65
N LYS A 377 18.43 19.69 18.26
CA LYS A 377 18.20 19.27 19.66
C LYS A 377 18.03 17.76 19.85
N LYS A 378 17.50 17.04 18.84
CA LYS A 378 17.40 15.57 18.89
C LYS A 378 18.72 14.87 18.57
N SER A 379 19.57 15.46 17.72
CA SER A 379 20.85 14.88 17.34
C SER A 379 21.86 14.85 18.50
N THR A 380 21.85 15.85 19.39
CA THR A 380 22.68 15.85 20.61
C THR A 380 22.23 14.81 21.64
N LEU A 381 20.93 14.53 21.76
CA LEU A 381 20.44 13.45 22.62
C LEU A 381 20.80 12.06 22.06
N ILE A 382 20.66 11.85 20.75
CA ILE A 382 20.95 10.57 20.10
C ILE A 382 22.46 10.26 20.11
N PHE A 383 23.33 11.27 19.98
CA PHE A 383 24.79 11.08 20.10
C PHE A 383 25.21 10.65 21.52
N SER A 384 24.55 11.14 22.57
CA SER A 384 24.82 10.68 23.95
C SER A 384 24.39 9.22 24.19
N GLN A 385 23.27 8.79 23.59
CA GLN A 385 22.75 7.42 23.74
C GLN A 385 23.50 6.38 22.88
N LEU A 386 24.00 6.75 21.70
CA LEU A 386 24.86 5.87 20.89
C LEU A 386 26.24 5.66 21.51
N HIS A 387 26.81 6.67 22.19
CA HIS A 387 28.12 6.51 22.83
C HIS A 387 28.08 5.53 24.02
N LEU A 388 26.97 5.48 24.76
CA LEU A 388 26.75 4.52 25.84
C LEU A 388 26.53 3.08 25.33
N THR A 389 25.85 2.89 24.20
CA THR A 389 25.61 1.55 23.63
C THR A 389 26.86 0.98 22.93
N LEU A 390 27.68 1.82 22.30
CA LEU A 390 28.98 1.42 21.74
C LEU A 390 30.02 1.09 22.83
N CYS A 391 30.00 1.78 23.98
CA CYS A 391 30.83 1.44 25.13
C CYS A 391 30.46 0.07 25.73
N CYS A 392 29.17 -0.24 25.85
CA CYS A 392 28.72 -1.54 26.35
C CYS A 392 29.10 -2.71 25.41
N TYR A 393 29.01 -2.51 24.09
CA TYR A 393 29.42 -3.54 23.11
C TYR A 393 30.94 -3.80 23.13
N ARG A 394 31.75 -2.75 23.35
CA ARG A 394 33.21 -2.89 23.44
C ARG A 394 33.65 -3.64 24.69
N ILE A 395 32.94 -3.48 25.81
CA ILE A 395 33.16 -4.24 27.05
C ILE A 395 32.74 -5.71 26.87
N PHE A 396 31.61 -5.96 26.18
CA PHE A 396 31.12 -7.32 25.94
C PHE A 396 32.03 -8.14 25.00
N ILE A 397 32.61 -7.49 23.98
CA ILE A 397 33.58 -8.14 23.07
C ILE A 397 34.92 -8.39 23.78
N HIS A 398 35.34 -7.53 24.70
CA HIS A 398 36.56 -7.75 25.49
C HIS A 398 36.43 -8.92 26.47
N ILE A 399 35.24 -9.13 27.05
CA ILE A 399 34.97 -10.28 27.94
C ILE A 399 34.95 -11.61 27.17
N LEU A 400 34.48 -11.61 25.92
CA LEU A 400 34.45 -12.79 25.04
C LEU A 400 35.83 -13.20 24.51
N LEU A 401 36.79 -12.27 24.44
CA LEU A 401 38.15 -12.55 23.95
C LEU A 401 39.14 -12.99 25.04
N THR A 402 38.78 -12.86 26.32
CA THR A 402 39.64 -13.24 27.46
C THR A 402 39.34 -14.61 28.06
N PHE A 403 38.28 -15.31 27.63
CA PHE A 403 37.95 -16.65 28.10
C PHE A 403 38.19 -17.69 27.00
N ASP A 404 39.44 -18.17 26.91
CA ASP A 404 39.79 -19.43 26.25
C ASP A 404 39.09 -20.58 27.00
N PHE A 405 38.16 -21.28 26.34
CA PHE A 405 37.64 -22.55 26.84
C PHE A 405 37.80 -23.67 25.81
N VAL A 406 38.69 -24.58 26.18
CA VAL A 406 39.03 -25.87 25.59
C VAL A 406 37.78 -26.72 25.40
N PHE A 407 37.58 -27.22 24.17
CA PHE A 407 36.52 -28.14 23.81
C PHE A 407 36.91 -29.59 24.17
N VAL A 408 36.15 -30.24 25.05
CA VAL A 408 36.13 -31.71 25.23
C VAL A 408 34.73 -32.20 24.83
N PRO A 409 34.57 -33.21 23.96
CA PRO A 409 33.24 -33.64 23.52
C PRO A 409 32.65 -34.66 24.50
N GLN A 410 31.46 -34.37 25.04
CA GLN A 410 30.64 -35.38 25.69
C GLN A 410 29.29 -35.56 24.99
N THR A 411 28.95 -36.84 24.92
CA THR A 411 27.89 -37.52 24.20
C THR A 411 26.47 -37.16 24.63
N ALA A 412 25.56 -37.14 23.67
CA ALA A 412 24.12 -36.92 23.82
C ALA A 412 23.43 -37.95 24.74
N PRO A 413 22.46 -37.54 25.59
CA PRO A 413 21.61 -38.47 26.29
C PRO A 413 20.39 -38.88 25.47
N ARG A 414 20.08 -40.18 25.55
CA ARG A 414 18.91 -40.85 25.00
C ARG A 414 17.64 -40.39 25.72
N LEU A 415 16.60 -40.12 24.95
CA LEU A 415 15.22 -40.03 25.40
C LEU A 415 14.78 -41.36 26.02
N ASN A 416 14.40 -41.34 27.29
CA ASN A 416 13.64 -42.41 27.92
C ASN A 416 12.19 -41.99 28.08
N SER A 417 11.33 -42.85 27.55
CA SER A 417 9.90 -42.93 27.84
C SER A 417 9.64 -43.22 29.32
N ARG A 418 8.71 -42.48 29.91
CA ARG A 418 7.61 -43.03 30.70
C ARG A 418 6.39 -42.12 30.56
#